data_AF-A0A480AAD4-F1
#
_entry.id   AF-A0A480AAD4-F1
#
_cell.length_a   1.000
_cell.length_b   1.000
_cell.length_c   1.000
_cell.angle_alpha   90.00
_cell.angle_beta   90.00
_cell.angle_gamma   90.00
#
_symmetry.space_group_name_H-M   'P 1'
#
loop_
_entity.id
_entity.type
_entity.pdbx_description
1 polymer ?
#
loop_
_entity_poly.entity_id
_entity_poly.type
_entity_poly.pdbx_seq_one_letter_code
_entity_poly.pdbx_strand_id
1 'polypeptide(L)'
;MPDAIKQLTNLSRLDLSHNQLTTLPDAIKQLTNLSRLDLSHNQLTTLPDAIKQLSKLKKLDLCGNQLNIPEEILGSSWDNLGEPDKILSYYFSLQSEKKQPLNEAKVLLVGQGTVGKTSLVKRLIEKKFDPNESKTEGINIQNWQLKVNNQDIRLNIWDFGGQEIMHATHQFFLTKRSLYLLVINAREDEQQNRLEYWLKIIQSFGSDSPIILVGNKTDEHPLDLDQRGLRQKYTNIKEIVPISCKTGEGLQQLLSVIETG
;
A
#
# COMPACT_ATOMS: atom_id res chain seq x y z
N MET A 1 4.14 21.36 28.40
CA MET A 1 3.32 22.54 28.06
C MET A 1 2.72 23.13 29.34
N PRO A 2 2.70 24.45 29.54
CA PRO A 2 2.20 25.06 30.78
C PRO A 2 0.67 25.00 30.91
N ASP A 3 0.18 24.77 32.13
CA ASP A 3 -1.27 24.79 32.44
C ASP A 3 -1.94 26.15 32.17
N ALA A 4 -1.17 27.23 32.15
CA ALA A 4 -1.67 28.58 31.88
C ALA A 4 -2.36 28.71 30.51
N ILE A 5 -2.04 27.83 29.55
CA ILE A 5 -2.65 27.85 28.22
C ILE A 5 -4.17 27.67 28.27
N LYS A 6 -4.70 27.02 29.32
CA LYS A 6 -6.14 26.81 29.52
C LYS A 6 -6.97 28.10 29.61
N GLN A 7 -6.32 29.23 29.92
CA GLN A 7 -6.98 30.53 30.02
C GLN A 7 -7.17 31.19 28.63
N LEU A 8 -6.49 30.70 27.59
CA LEU A 8 -6.56 31.24 26.24
C LEU A 8 -7.77 30.68 25.48
N THR A 9 -8.97 30.80 26.04
CA THR A 9 -10.20 30.20 25.47
C THR A 9 -10.58 30.74 24.09
N ASN A 10 -10.08 31.93 23.72
CA ASN A 10 -10.26 32.53 22.39
C ASN A 10 -9.18 32.13 21.38
N LEU A 11 -8.20 31.29 21.78
CA LEU A 11 -7.12 30.87 20.91
C LEU A 11 -7.67 30.03 19.76
N SER A 12 -7.42 30.49 18.53
CA SER A 12 -7.90 29.83 17.31
C SER A 12 -6.82 29.03 16.59
N ARG A 13 -5.54 29.32 16.87
CA ARG A 13 -4.37 28.65 16.29
C ARG A 13 -3.31 28.49 17.38
N LEU A 14 -2.74 27.30 17.47
CA LEU A 14 -1.67 26.98 18.39
C LEU A 14 -0.59 26.21 17.62
N ASP A 15 0.60 26.77 17.57
CA ASP A 15 1.77 26.16 16.98
C ASP A 15 2.75 25.80 18.10
N LEU A 16 3.02 24.50 18.20
CA LEU A 16 3.97 23.90 19.12
C LEU A 16 4.94 22.99 18.35
N SER A 17 5.07 23.22 17.04
CA SER A 17 5.98 22.45 16.19
C SER A 17 7.43 22.56 16.66
N HIS A 18 8.25 21.54 16.35
CA HIS A 18 9.69 21.54 16.65
C HIS A 18 10.05 21.77 18.13
N ASN A 19 9.30 21.13 19.03
CA ASN A 19 9.56 21.15 20.46
C ASN A 19 9.95 19.75 20.98
N GLN A 20 10.09 19.62 22.30
CA GLN A 20 10.43 18.37 22.98
C GLN A 20 9.26 17.84 23.80
N LEU A 21 8.01 18.07 23.35
CA LEU A 21 6.83 17.62 24.07
C LEU A 21 6.74 16.10 24.00
N THR A 22 6.71 15.45 25.16
CA THR A 22 6.48 14.00 25.30
C THR A 22 5.00 13.67 25.53
N THR A 23 4.25 14.62 26.09
CA THR A 23 2.81 14.52 26.30
C THR A 23 2.13 15.87 26.08
N LEU A 24 0.82 15.81 25.83
CA LEU A 24 -0.07 16.97 25.85
C LEU A 24 -0.93 16.93 27.13
N PRO A 25 -1.03 18.03 27.90
CA PRO A 25 -1.86 18.05 29.10
C PRO A 25 -3.36 18.06 28.77
N ASP A 26 -4.17 17.48 29.65
CA ASP A 26 -5.64 17.48 29.56
C ASP A 26 -6.26 18.87 29.49
N ALA A 27 -5.53 19.89 29.94
CA ALA A 27 -5.90 21.30 29.85
C ALA A 27 -6.19 21.76 28.41
N ILE A 28 -5.71 21.04 27.38
CA ILE A 28 -5.96 21.37 25.98
C ILE A 28 -7.46 21.46 25.65
N LYS A 29 -8.32 20.66 26.31
CA LYS A 29 -9.78 20.67 26.09
C LYS A 29 -10.43 22.04 26.32
N GLN A 30 -9.78 22.94 27.07
CA GLN A 30 -10.28 24.28 27.34
C GLN A 30 -10.14 25.23 26.14
N LEU A 31 -9.33 24.86 25.14
CA LEU A 31 -9.14 25.63 23.91
C LEU A 31 -10.27 25.33 22.90
N THR A 32 -11.52 25.55 23.31
CA THR A 32 -12.72 25.16 22.54
C THR A 32 -12.88 25.93 21.21
N ASN A 33 -12.15 27.03 21.02
CA ASN A 33 -12.10 27.78 19.77
C ASN A 33 -10.95 27.39 18.84
N LEU A 34 -10.12 26.43 19.25
CA LEU A 34 -8.94 26.03 18.49
C LEU A 34 -9.33 25.36 17.18
N SER A 35 -8.87 25.95 16.08
CA SER A 35 -9.14 25.48 14.72
C SER A 35 -7.92 24.89 14.03
N ARG A 36 -6.72 25.24 14.50
CA ARG A 36 -5.44 24.72 13.98
C ARG A 36 -4.51 24.41 15.14
N LEU A 37 -4.02 23.19 15.19
CA LEU A 37 -3.05 22.73 16.18
C LEU A 37 -1.89 22.06 15.45
N ASP A 38 -0.71 22.69 15.53
CA ASP A 38 0.53 22.10 15.03
C ASP A 38 1.32 21.53 16.21
N LEU A 39 1.53 20.22 16.21
CA LEU A 39 2.34 19.48 17.17
C LEU A 39 3.47 18.72 16.44
N SER A 40 3.76 19.07 15.19
CA SER A 40 4.75 18.38 14.36
C SER A 40 6.14 18.43 14.99
N HIS A 41 6.98 17.44 14.68
CA HIS A 41 8.37 17.36 15.12
C HIS A 41 8.53 17.51 16.66
N ASN A 42 7.75 16.73 17.40
CA ASN A 42 7.84 16.58 18.86
C ASN A 42 8.22 15.13 19.23
N GLN A 43 8.09 14.76 20.51
CA GLN A 43 8.39 13.43 21.03
C GLN A 43 7.15 12.77 21.63
N LEU A 44 5.95 13.11 21.13
CA LEU A 44 4.70 12.62 21.70
C LEU A 44 4.60 11.10 21.53
N THR A 45 4.48 10.39 22.64
CA THR A 45 4.24 8.94 22.67
C THR A 45 2.76 8.62 22.89
N THR A 46 1.99 9.59 23.39
CA THR A 46 0.56 9.45 23.66
C THR A 46 -0.19 10.76 23.45
N LEU A 47 -1.45 10.68 23.03
CA LEU A 47 -2.41 11.79 23.07
C LEU A 47 -3.42 11.58 24.21
N PRO A 48 -3.76 12.63 24.98
CA PRO A 48 -4.81 12.57 25.98
C PRO A 48 -6.21 12.50 25.33
N ASP A 49 -7.16 11.81 25.97
CA ASP A 49 -8.57 11.78 25.53
C ASP A 49 -9.18 13.19 25.41
N ALA A 50 -8.66 14.14 26.19
CA ALA A 50 -9.03 15.56 26.15
C ALA A 50 -8.96 16.18 24.74
N ILE A 51 -8.10 15.68 23.85
CA ILE A 51 -7.97 16.20 22.47
C ILE A 51 -9.26 16.01 21.65
N LYS A 52 -10.08 14.99 21.96
CA LYS A 52 -11.38 14.74 21.31
C LYS A 52 -12.38 15.88 21.55
N GLN A 53 -12.16 16.72 22.56
CA GLN A 53 -13.07 17.82 22.91
C GLN A 53 -12.83 19.08 22.07
N LEU A 54 -11.79 19.10 21.23
CA LEU A 54 -11.49 20.19 20.31
C LEU A 54 -12.42 20.15 19.08
N SER A 55 -13.72 20.36 19.29
CA SER A 55 -14.77 20.20 18.27
C SER A 55 -14.68 21.16 17.07
N LYS A 56 -13.87 22.22 17.17
CA LYS A 56 -13.64 23.19 16.07
C LYS A 56 -12.34 22.95 15.31
N LEU A 57 -11.59 21.89 15.64
CA LEU A 57 -10.30 21.60 15.05
C LEU A 57 -10.46 21.22 13.57
N LYS A 58 -9.81 21.99 12.69
CA LYS A 58 -9.85 21.79 11.23
C LYS A 58 -8.51 21.33 10.65
N LYS A 59 -7.41 21.65 11.34
CA LYS A 59 -6.06 21.17 11.01
C LYS A 59 -5.38 20.66 12.28
N LEU A 60 -4.82 19.46 12.19
CA LEU A 60 -4.04 18.82 13.23
C LEU A 60 -2.81 18.21 12.57
N ASP A 61 -1.62 18.72 12.91
CA ASP A 61 -0.37 18.12 12.45
C ASP A 61 0.31 17.38 13.62
N LEU A 62 0.59 16.09 13.40
CA LEU A 62 1.30 15.22 14.34
C LEU A 62 2.54 14.58 13.69
N CYS A 63 2.93 15.01 12.49
CA CYS A 63 4.07 14.46 11.77
C CYS A 63 5.35 14.53 12.61
N GLY A 64 6.22 13.52 12.50
CA GLY A 64 7.46 13.49 13.26
C GLY A 64 7.30 13.27 14.78
N ASN A 65 6.20 12.65 15.24
CA ASN A 65 6.03 12.15 16.61
C ASN A 65 6.13 10.62 16.68
N GLN A 66 6.04 10.05 17.89
CA GLN A 66 6.17 8.60 18.17
C GLN A 66 4.80 7.90 18.37
N LEU A 67 3.78 8.33 17.62
CA LEU A 67 2.39 7.87 17.80
C LEU A 67 1.99 6.67 16.93
N ASN A 68 2.91 6.12 16.12
CA ASN A 68 2.68 5.00 15.20
C ASN A 68 1.49 5.20 14.25
N ILE A 69 1.21 6.43 13.84
CA ILE A 69 0.18 6.77 12.87
C ILE A 69 0.82 6.82 11.48
N PRO A 70 0.30 6.09 10.47
CA PRO A 70 0.83 6.12 9.11
C PRO A 70 0.73 7.53 8.48
N GLU A 71 1.69 7.86 7.62
CA GLU A 71 1.73 9.13 6.87
C GLU A 71 0.47 9.31 6.01
N GLU A 72 -0.12 8.23 5.52
CA GLU A 72 -1.36 8.26 4.73
C GLU A 72 -2.58 8.73 5.55
N ILE A 73 -2.52 8.59 6.88
CA ILE A 73 -3.54 9.11 7.80
C ILE A 73 -3.21 10.53 8.25
N LEU A 74 -1.93 10.83 8.49
CA LEU A 74 -1.48 12.16 8.96
C LEU A 74 -1.48 13.21 7.85
N GLY A 75 -1.19 12.81 6.62
CA GLY A 75 -0.76 13.72 5.56
C GLY A 75 0.76 13.92 5.54
N SER A 76 1.26 14.52 4.47
CA SER A 76 2.70 14.68 4.21
C SER A 76 3.23 16.10 4.43
N SER A 77 2.34 17.07 4.62
CA SER A 77 2.69 18.48 4.88
C SER A 77 1.51 19.24 5.48
N TRP A 78 1.76 20.42 6.05
CA TRP A 78 0.73 21.30 6.61
C TRP A 78 -0.41 21.65 5.64
N ASP A 79 -0.10 21.71 4.34
CA ASP A 79 -1.08 22.01 3.29
C ASP A 79 -1.83 20.76 2.80
N ASN A 80 -1.35 19.57 3.15
CA ASN A 80 -1.93 18.27 2.80
C ASN A 80 -2.05 17.37 4.04
N LEU A 81 -2.72 17.87 5.09
CA LEU A 81 -2.98 17.11 6.32
C LEU A 81 -4.23 16.24 6.17
N GLY A 82 -4.21 15.09 6.86
CA GLY A 82 -5.40 14.30 7.10
C GLY A 82 -6.45 15.05 7.94
N GLU A 83 -7.70 14.62 7.82
CA GLU A 83 -8.79 15.19 8.62
C GLU A 83 -8.59 14.85 10.11
N PRO A 84 -8.69 15.84 11.03
CA PRO A 84 -8.49 15.60 12.47
C PRO A 84 -9.32 14.44 13.03
N ASP A 85 -10.58 14.31 12.63
CA ASP A 85 -11.46 13.24 13.09
C ASP A 85 -10.96 11.85 12.66
N LYS A 86 -10.43 11.71 11.44
CA LYS A 86 -9.84 10.46 10.94
C LYS A 86 -8.55 10.12 11.68
N ILE A 87 -7.69 11.11 11.88
CA ILE A 87 -6.43 10.97 12.62
C ILE A 87 -6.71 10.49 14.06
N LEU A 88 -7.58 11.20 14.78
CA LEU A 88 -7.92 10.87 16.16
C LEU A 88 -8.63 9.51 16.25
N SER A 89 -9.60 9.24 15.38
CA SER A 89 -10.30 7.96 15.35
C SER A 89 -9.34 6.79 15.12
N TYR A 90 -8.38 6.93 14.21
CA TYR A 90 -7.34 5.93 13.98
C TYR A 90 -6.45 5.75 15.21
N TYR A 91 -5.91 6.84 15.78
CA TYR A 91 -5.05 6.75 16.95
C TYR A 91 -5.75 6.06 18.14
N PHE A 92 -7.00 6.45 18.44
CA PHE A 92 -7.72 5.87 19.57
C PHE A 92 -8.23 4.45 19.29
N SER A 93 -8.43 4.04 18.04
CA SER A 93 -8.74 2.65 17.71
C SER A 93 -7.54 1.73 17.97
N LEU A 94 -6.30 2.21 17.77
CA LEU A 94 -5.08 1.46 18.11
C LEU A 94 -4.95 1.18 19.62
N GLN A 95 -5.51 2.04 20.46
CA GLN A 95 -5.50 1.91 21.92
C GLN A 95 -6.64 1.03 22.44
N SER A 96 -7.65 0.75 21.61
CA SER A 96 -8.75 -0.14 22.00
C SER A 96 -8.31 -1.60 21.99
N GLU A 97 -8.79 -2.41 22.95
CA GLU A 97 -8.47 -3.84 23.03
C GLU A 97 -8.93 -4.64 21.80
N LYS A 98 -9.84 -4.08 20.99
CA LYS A 98 -10.31 -4.63 19.72
C LYS A 98 -9.56 -3.98 18.56
N LYS A 99 -8.27 -4.28 18.41
CA LYS A 99 -7.55 -4.00 17.15
C LYS A 99 -8.20 -4.82 16.04
N GLN A 100 -9.04 -4.19 15.21
CA GLN A 100 -9.43 -4.79 13.93
C GLN A 100 -8.32 -4.44 12.93
N PRO A 101 -7.49 -5.41 12.51
CA PRO A 101 -6.54 -5.16 11.44
C PRO A 101 -7.30 -4.69 10.20
N LEU A 102 -6.76 -3.68 9.52
CA LEU A 102 -7.21 -3.34 8.18
C LEU A 102 -6.77 -4.49 7.28
N ASN A 103 -7.63 -5.49 7.12
CA ASN A 103 -7.38 -6.67 6.30
C ASN A 103 -7.54 -6.33 4.82
N GLU A 104 -6.82 -5.32 4.35
CA GLU A 104 -6.86 -4.83 2.99
C GLU A 104 -5.44 -4.63 2.48
N ALA A 105 -5.14 -5.16 1.28
CA ALA A 105 -3.85 -5.00 0.66
C ALA A 105 -3.99 -4.65 -0.82
N LYS A 106 -3.01 -3.88 -1.32
CA LYS A 106 -2.94 -3.48 -2.72
C LYS A 106 -2.07 -4.47 -3.49
N VAL A 107 -2.61 -5.03 -4.57
CA VAL A 107 -1.87 -5.90 -5.49
C VAL A 107 -1.69 -5.17 -6.81
N LEU A 108 -0.44 -4.99 -7.24
CA LEU A 108 -0.08 -4.34 -8.50
C LEU A 108 0.33 -5.41 -9.51
N LEU A 109 -0.44 -5.54 -10.58
CA LEU A 109 -0.17 -6.50 -11.64
C LEU A 109 0.62 -5.84 -12.77
N VAL A 110 1.92 -6.13 -12.83
CA VAL A 110 2.86 -5.47 -13.73
C VAL A 110 3.51 -6.47 -14.67
N GLY A 111 4.07 -5.97 -15.77
CA GLY A 111 4.62 -6.81 -16.83
C GLY A 111 4.25 -6.28 -18.20
N GLN A 112 4.93 -6.79 -19.22
CA GLN A 112 4.76 -6.31 -20.59
C GLN A 112 3.31 -6.48 -21.11
N GLY A 113 2.93 -5.76 -22.16
CA GLY A 113 1.73 -6.07 -22.93
C GLY A 113 1.71 -7.55 -23.36
N THR A 114 0.52 -8.13 -23.45
CA THR A 114 0.24 -9.50 -23.95
C THR A 114 0.79 -10.70 -23.16
N VAL A 115 1.47 -10.48 -22.04
CA VAL A 115 1.94 -11.56 -21.13
C VAL A 115 0.81 -12.31 -20.41
N GLY A 116 -0.42 -11.80 -20.47
CA GLY A 116 -1.61 -12.44 -19.90
C GLY A 116 -2.00 -11.96 -18.49
N LYS A 117 -1.70 -10.70 -18.15
CA LYS A 117 -2.11 -10.05 -16.89
C LYS A 117 -3.62 -10.20 -16.62
N THR A 118 -4.45 -9.70 -17.53
CA THR A 118 -5.91 -9.78 -17.42
C THR A 118 -6.43 -11.21 -17.36
N SER A 119 -5.85 -12.11 -18.16
CA SER A 119 -6.17 -13.54 -18.11
C SER A 119 -5.85 -14.14 -16.74
N LEU A 120 -4.72 -13.74 -16.12
CA LEU A 120 -4.35 -14.19 -14.78
C LEU A 120 -5.36 -13.73 -13.72
N VAL A 121 -5.78 -12.46 -13.75
CA VAL A 121 -6.79 -11.93 -12.81
C VAL A 121 -8.10 -12.70 -12.93
N LYS A 122 -8.64 -12.84 -14.15
CA LYS A 122 -9.87 -13.60 -14.39
C LYS A 122 -9.73 -15.05 -13.97
N ARG A 123 -8.55 -15.64 -14.14
CA ARG A 123 -8.32 -17.03 -13.74
C ARG A 123 -8.22 -17.20 -12.23
N LEU A 124 -7.63 -16.26 -11.51
CA LEU A 124 -7.56 -16.28 -10.05
C LEU A 124 -8.93 -16.03 -9.40
N ILE A 125 -9.66 -15.02 -9.88
CA ILE A 125 -10.92 -14.56 -9.29
C ILE A 125 -12.12 -15.33 -9.84
N GLU A 126 -12.30 -15.34 -11.15
CA GLU A 126 -13.51 -15.87 -11.81
C GLU A 126 -13.38 -17.34 -12.22
N LYS A 127 -12.17 -17.92 -12.10
CA LYS A 127 -11.84 -19.26 -12.60
C LYS A 127 -12.08 -19.44 -14.11
N LYS A 128 -12.07 -18.35 -14.88
CA LYS A 128 -12.29 -18.35 -16.34
C LYS A 128 -11.01 -18.08 -17.12
N PHE A 129 -10.98 -18.55 -18.36
CA PHE A 129 -9.94 -18.23 -19.34
C PHE A 129 -10.60 -17.96 -20.69
N ASP A 130 -10.23 -16.85 -21.33
CA ASP A 130 -10.63 -16.52 -22.69
C ASP A 130 -9.37 -16.41 -23.57
N PRO A 131 -9.20 -17.27 -24.59
CA PRO A 131 -8.07 -17.17 -25.51
C PRO A 131 -8.10 -15.91 -26.37
N ASN A 132 -9.26 -15.26 -26.51
CA ASN A 132 -9.47 -14.05 -27.31
C ASN A 132 -9.58 -12.79 -26.43
N GLU A 133 -9.03 -12.84 -25.21
CA GLU A 133 -9.04 -11.72 -24.27
C GLU A 133 -8.57 -10.43 -24.94
N SER A 134 -9.43 -9.40 -24.93
CA SER A 134 -9.09 -8.10 -25.49
C SER A 134 -8.03 -7.42 -24.64
N LYS A 135 -7.28 -6.49 -25.25
CA LYS A 135 -6.37 -5.65 -24.48
C LYS A 135 -7.20 -4.76 -23.54
N THR A 136 -6.91 -4.80 -22.24
CA THR A 136 -7.51 -3.88 -21.28
C THR A 136 -7.16 -2.43 -21.63
N GLU A 137 -8.17 -1.58 -21.64
CA GLU A 137 -8.02 -0.13 -21.79
C GLU A 137 -7.80 0.52 -20.42
N GLY A 138 -6.76 1.35 -20.29
CA GLY A 138 -6.49 2.10 -19.05
C GLY A 138 -6.12 1.21 -17.86
N ILE A 139 -6.83 1.37 -16.74
CA ILE A 139 -6.61 0.65 -15.48
C ILE A 139 -7.93 -0.01 -15.07
N ASN A 140 -7.87 -1.30 -14.75
CA ASN A 140 -9.00 -2.02 -14.18
C ASN A 140 -8.67 -2.38 -12.72
N ILE A 141 -9.59 -2.04 -11.80
CA ILE A 141 -9.45 -2.35 -10.37
C ILE A 141 -10.48 -3.40 -10.01
N GLN A 142 -10.02 -4.55 -9.53
CA GLN A 142 -10.89 -5.65 -9.10
C GLN A 142 -10.65 -5.98 -7.63
N ASN A 143 -11.73 -6.22 -6.91
CA ASN A 143 -11.67 -6.65 -5.53
C ASN A 143 -11.66 -8.17 -5.47
N TRP A 144 -10.67 -8.73 -4.80
CA TRP A 144 -10.56 -10.17 -4.57
C TRP A 144 -10.58 -10.45 -3.06
N GLN A 145 -11.60 -11.18 -2.62
CA GLN A 145 -11.71 -11.60 -1.22
C GLN A 145 -11.04 -12.97 -1.03
N LEU A 146 -10.17 -13.04 -0.04
CA LEU A 146 -9.45 -14.24 0.36
C LEU A 146 -9.65 -14.51 1.85
N LYS A 147 -9.56 -15.77 2.24
CA LYS A 147 -9.47 -16.18 3.65
C LYS A 147 -8.07 -16.65 3.95
N VAL A 148 -7.32 -15.85 4.70
CA VAL A 148 -5.97 -16.20 5.16
C VAL A 148 -6.02 -16.32 6.67
N ASN A 149 -5.58 -17.46 7.22
CA ASN A 149 -5.58 -17.72 8.67
C ASN A 149 -6.91 -17.41 9.37
N ASN A 150 -8.03 -17.75 8.73
CA ASN A 150 -9.40 -17.50 9.22
C ASN A 150 -9.79 -16.01 9.34
N GLN A 151 -9.06 -15.12 8.65
CA GLN A 151 -9.40 -13.71 8.48
C GLN A 151 -9.78 -13.43 7.04
N ASP A 152 -10.88 -12.68 6.84
CA ASP A 152 -11.24 -12.18 5.52
C ASP A 152 -10.32 -11.02 5.16
N ILE A 153 -9.56 -11.18 4.07
CA ILE A 153 -8.67 -10.19 3.48
C ILE A 153 -9.22 -9.74 2.14
N ARG A 154 -9.27 -8.42 1.93
CA ARG A 154 -9.59 -7.81 0.63
C ARG A 154 -8.30 -7.44 -0.08
N LEU A 155 -8.07 -8.02 -1.25
CA LEU A 155 -7.03 -7.60 -2.17
C LEU A 155 -7.63 -6.70 -3.24
N ASN A 156 -7.08 -5.50 -3.37
CA ASN A 156 -7.42 -4.58 -4.47
C ASN A 156 -6.40 -4.79 -5.58
N ILE A 157 -6.79 -5.49 -6.64
CA ILE A 157 -5.91 -5.81 -7.77
C ILE A 157 -6.01 -4.70 -8.81
N TRP A 158 -4.87 -4.10 -9.10
CA TRP A 158 -4.70 -3.09 -10.14
C TRP A 158 -4.11 -3.75 -11.38
N ASP A 159 -4.95 -3.99 -12.39
CA ASP A 159 -4.58 -4.52 -13.71
C ASP A 159 -4.36 -3.37 -14.69
N PHE A 160 -3.11 -3.20 -15.11
CA PHE A 160 -2.71 -2.15 -16.03
C PHE A 160 -2.81 -2.64 -17.48
N GLY A 161 -3.54 -1.87 -18.30
CA GLY A 161 -3.75 -2.15 -19.71
C GLY A 161 -2.47 -2.33 -20.52
N GLY A 162 -2.56 -3.15 -21.56
CA GLY A 162 -1.43 -3.56 -22.41
C GLY A 162 -0.97 -2.52 -23.44
N GLN A 163 -1.48 -1.28 -23.39
CA GLN A 163 -0.76 -0.18 -24.03
C GLN A 163 0.53 0.02 -23.26
N GLU A 164 1.61 0.35 -23.94
CA GLU A 164 2.83 0.80 -23.29
C GLU A 164 2.48 2.08 -22.52
N ILE A 165 1.99 1.92 -21.29
CA ILE A 165 1.83 3.00 -20.35
C ILE A 165 3.25 3.55 -20.20
N MET A 166 3.47 4.67 -20.88
CA MET A 166 4.76 5.30 -21.05
C MET A 166 5.48 5.39 -19.72
N HIS A 167 6.81 5.35 -19.80
CA HIS A 167 7.79 5.44 -18.72
C HIS A 167 7.50 6.47 -17.59
N ALA A 168 6.55 7.40 -17.77
CA ALA A 168 6.16 8.42 -16.81
C ALA A 168 4.91 8.07 -15.95
N THR A 169 3.91 7.34 -16.45
CA THR A 169 2.62 7.18 -15.73
C THR A 169 2.62 6.11 -14.66
N HIS A 170 3.55 5.14 -14.71
CA HIS A 170 3.69 4.12 -13.67
C HIS A 170 4.11 4.69 -12.31
N GLN A 171 4.88 5.78 -12.29
CA GLN A 171 5.37 6.40 -11.04
C GLN A 171 4.22 6.78 -10.09
N PHE A 172 3.05 7.12 -10.64
CA PHE A 172 1.88 7.53 -9.84
C PHE A 172 1.17 6.37 -9.14
N PHE A 173 1.31 5.14 -9.65
CA PHE A 173 0.52 4.01 -9.15
C PHE A 173 1.34 2.96 -8.41
N LEU A 174 2.65 2.89 -8.66
CA LEU A 174 3.56 2.03 -7.91
C LEU A 174 3.81 2.66 -6.54
N THR A 175 3.54 1.88 -5.48
CA THR A 175 3.56 2.38 -4.10
C THR A 175 4.19 1.35 -3.18
N LYS A 176 4.85 1.84 -2.13
CA LYS A 176 5.28 0.99 -0.99
C LYS A 176 4.06 0.28 -0.37
N ARG A 177 4.31 -0.74 0.46
CA ARG A 177 3.28 -1.51 1.17
C ARG A 177 2.25 -2.16 0.22
N SER A 178 2.73 -2.64 -0.93
CA SER A 178 1.91 -3.35 -1.93
C SER A 178 2.51 -4.73 -2.20
N LEU A 179 1.73 -5.67 -2.72
CA LEU A 179 2.23 -6.90 -3.32
C LEU A 179 2.35 -6.70 -4.84
N TYR A 180 3.50 -7.05 -5.41
CA TYR A 180 3.73 -6.97 -6.85
C TYR A 180 3.65 -8.35 -7.49
N LEU A 181 2.74 -8.52 -8.45
CA LEU A 181 2.72 -9.68 -9.33
C LEU A 181 3.36 -9.29 -10.66
N LEU A 182 4.62 -9.68 -10.87
CA LEU A 182 5.34 -9.40 -12.11
C LEU A 182 5.13 -10.56 -13.09
N VAL A 183 4.24 -10.36 -14.06
CA VAL A 183 3.89 -11.37 -15.06
C VAL A 183 4.82 -11.25 -16.26
N ILE A 184 5.44 -12.36 -16.63
CA ILE A 184 6.26 -12.49 -17.82
C ILE A 184 5.77 -13.66 -18.68
N ASN A 185 6.14 -13.65 -19.95
CA ASN A 185 5.95 -14.78 -20.85
C ASN A 185 7.19 -15.68 -20.82
N ALA A 186 7.02 -16.99 -20.78
CA ALA A 186 8.09 -17.98 -20.75
C ALA A 186 8.89 -18.16 -22.06
N ARG A 187 8.82 -17.24 -23.04
CA ARG A 187 9.58 -17.31 -24.31
C ARG A 187 11.01 -16.75 -24.17
N GLU A 188 12.04 -17.46 -24.64
CA GLU A 188 13.47 -17.16 -24.40
C GLU A 188 13.96 -15.78 -24.95
N ASP A 189 13.53 -15.37 -26.15
CA ASP A 189 14.25 -14.33 -26.90
C ASP A 189 14.09 -12.87 -26.41
N GLU A 190 13.17 -12.58 -25.48
CA GLU A 190 12.89 -11.21 -25.01
C GLU A 190 12.93 -11.04 -23.47
N GLN A 191 13.29 -12.08 -22.71
CA GLN A 191 13.08 -12.08 -21.25
C GLN A 191 14.00 -11.12 -20.48
N GLN A 192 15.30 -11.12 -20.79
CA GLN A 192 16.27 -10.61 -19.81
C GLN A 192 16.26 -9.08 -19.70
N ASN A 193 16.19 -8.37 -20.83
CA ASN A 193 16.19 -6.90 -20.83
C ASN A 193 14.88 -6.31 -20.27
N ARG A 194 13.74 -6.96 -20.49
CA ARG A 194 12.44 -6.45 -20.06
C ARG A 194 12.07 -6.84 -18.63
N LEU A 195 12.47 -8.03 -18.18
CA LEU A 195 12.35 -8.44 -16.78
C LEU A 195 13.15 -7.51 -15.87
N GLU A 196 14.42 -7.30 -16.21
CA GLU A 196 15.33 -6.42 -15.48
C GLU A 196 14.79 -4.98 -15.39
N TYR A 197 14.21 -4.47 -16.48
CA TYR A 197 13.55 -3.16 -16.50
C TYR A 197 12.43 -3.06 -15.47
N TRP A 198 11.50 -4.02 -15.44
CA TRP A 198 10.39 -4.00 -14.49
C TRP A 198 10.87 -4.12 -13.04
N LEU A 199 11.84 -5.00 -12.77
CA LEU A 199 12.40 -5.17 -11.44
C LEU A 199 13.05 -3.88 -10.91
N LYS A 200 13.81 -3.16 -11.75
CA LYS A 200 14.38 -1.85 -11.38
C LYS A 200 13.32 -0.81 -11.07
N ILE A 201 12.24 -0.77 -11.84
CA ILE A 201 11.13 0.16 -11.61
C ILE A 201 10.44 -0.17 -10.29
N ILE A 202 10.13 -1.43 -10.04
CA ILE A 202 9.51 -1.85 -8.78
C ILE A 202 10.44 -1.52 -7.61
N GLN A 203 11.74 -1.77 -7.71
CA GLN A 203 12.70 -1.40 -6.68
C GLN A 203 12.73 0.11 -6.42
N SER A 204 12.60 0.93 -7.46
CA SER A 204 12.63 2.40 -7.36
C SER A 204 11.40 2.98 -6.66
N PHE A 205 10.20 2.43 -6.93
CA PHE A 205 8.92 3.00 -6.42
C PHE A 205 8.24 2.17 -5.33
N GLY A 206 8.37 0.84 -5.42
CA GLY A 206 7.82 -0.12 -4.47
C GLY A 206 8.71 -0.37 -3.25
N SER A 207 9.98 0.05 -3.26
CA SER A 207 10.94 -0.14 -2.17
C SER A 207 11.13 -1.64 -1.86
N ASP A 208 10.80 -2.04 -0.64
CA ASP A 208 10.90 -3.37 -0.04
C ASP A 208 9.64 -4.23 -0.24
N SER A 209 8.65 -3.70 -0.98
CA SER A 209 7.41 -4.42 -1.30
C SER A 209 7.69 -5.79 -1.93
N PRO A 210 7.01 -6.86 -1.49
CA PRO A 210 7.23 -8.21 -1.99
C PRO A 210 6.89 -8.33 -3.47
N ILE A 211 7.68 -9.11 -4.19
CA ILE A 211 7.49 -9.44 -5.60
C ILE A 211 7.27 -10.95 -5.72
N ILE A 212 6.20 -11.35 -6.40
CA ILE A 212 6.04 -12.71 -6.93
C ILE A 212 6.21 -12.62 -8.45
N LEU A 213 7.21 -13.32 -8.97
CA LEU A 213 7.45 -13.40 -10.40
C LEU A 213 6.60 -14.53 -10.97
N VAL A 214 5.70 -14.20 -11.90
CA VAL A 214 4.75 -15.15 -12.48
C VAL A 214 5.14 -15.41 -13.93
N GLY A 215 5.73 -16.58 -14.19
CA GLY A 215 6.07 -17.00 -15.55
C GLY A 215 4.87 -17.67 -16.21
N ASN A 216 4.13 -16.94 -17.04
CA ASN A 216 2.93 -17.42 -17.70
C ASN A 216 3.23 -18.11 -19.05
N LYS A 217 2.24 -18.83 -19.57
CA LYS A 217 2.27 -19.56 -20.85
C LYS A 217 3.29 -20.70 -20.88
N THR A 218 3.42 -21.41 -19.76
CA THR A 218 4.30 -22.59 -19.66
C THR A 218 3.86 -23.75 -20.54
N ASP A 219 2.62 -23.72 -21.02
CA ASP A 219 2.09 -24.65 -22.02
C ASP A 219 2.66 -24.41 -23.44
N GLU A 220 3.23 -23.22 -23.70
CA GLU A 220 3.91 -22.91 -24.95
C GLU A 220 5.42 -23.16 -24.85
N HIS A 221 6.06 -22.69 -23.76
CA HIS A 221 7.50 -22.79 -23.53
C HIS A 221 7.81 -22.95 -22.04
N PRO A 222 8.82 -23.74 -21.66
CA PRO A 222 9.24 -23.83 -20.26
C PRO A 222 9.80 -22.49 -19.77
N LEU A 223 9.57 -22.18 -18.49
CA LEU A 223 10.16 -21.00 -17.86
C LEU A 223 11.64 -21.25 -17.54
N ASP A 224 12.54 -20.75 -18.39
CA ASP A 224 13.99 -20.78 -18.14
C ASP A 224 14.50 -19.43 -17.65
N LEU A 225 14.89 -19.36 -16.37
CA LEU A 225 15.40 -18.16 -15.72
C LEU A 225 16.50 -18.51 -14.71
N ASP A 226 17.53 -17.67 -14.61
CA ASP A 226 18.48 -17.72 -13.51
C ASP A 226 17.84 -17.22 -12.20
N GLN A 227 17.08 -18.11 -11.57
CA GLN A 227 16.38 -17.82 -10.32
C GLN A 227 17.34 -17.45 -9.19
N ARG A 228 18.55 -18.04 -9.16
CA ARG A 228 19.55 -17.77 -8.12
C ARG A 228 20.10 -16.36 -8.27
N GLY A 229 20.53 -15.98 -9.47
CA GLY A 229 21.01 -14.63 -9.76
C GLY A 229 19.94 -13.58 -9.50
N LEU A 230 18.68 -13.85 -9.89
CA LEU A 230 17.56 -12.94 -9.65
C LEU A 230 17.30 -12.72 -8.15
N ARG A 231 17.22 -13.79 -7.34
CA ARG A 231 16.98 -13.67 -5.89
C ARG A 231 18.15 -13.04 -5.14
N GLN A 232 19.39 -13.24 -5.62
CA GLN A 232 20.57 -12.57 -5.06
C GLN A 232 20.55 -11.06 -5.32
N LYS A 233 20.10 -10.65 -6.51
CA LYS A 233 20.08 -9.25 -6.92
C LYS A 233 18.86 -8.48 -6.41
N TYR A 234 17.71 -9.15 -6.34
CA TYR A 234 16.43 -8.57 -5.93
C TYR A 234 15.87 -9.36 -4.75
N THR A 235 16.27 -8.97 -3.54
CA THR A 235 15.94 -9.69 -2.29
C THR A 235 14.47 -9.64 -1.91
N ASN A 236 13.69 -8.77 -2.56
CA ASN A 236 12.24 -8.66 -2.39
C ASN A 236 11.45 -9.63 -3.28
N ILE A 237 12.10 -10.36 -4.21
CA ILE A 237 11.48 -11.50 -4.88
C ILE A 237 11.27 -12.62 -3.86
N LYS A 238 9.99 -12.88 -3.53
CA LYS A 238 9.59 -13.92 -2.59
C LYS A 238 9.56 -15.28 -3.26
N GLU A 239 8.90 -15.35 -4.41
CA GLU A 239 8.76 -16.59 -5.16
C GLU A 239 8.73 -16.36 -6.67
N ILE A 240 9.07 -17.43 -7.39
CA ILE A 240 8.99 -17.51 -8.85
C ILE A 240 8.09 -18.67 -9.19
N VAL A 241 6.93 -18.39 -9.77
CA VAL A 241 5.88 -19.39 -10.00
C VAL A 241 5.61 -19.54 -11.50
N PRO A 242 5.97 -20.69 -12.11
CA PRO A 242 5.57 -21.02 -13.47
C PRO A 242 4.09 -21.39 -13.51
N ILE A 243 3.34 -20.83 -14.46
CA ILE A 243 1.90 -21.07 -14.63
C ILE A 243 1.51 -21.15 -16.10
N SER A 244 0.35 -21.74 -16.34
CA SER A 244 -0.40 -21.54 -17.57
C SER A 244 -1.83 -21.11 -17.25
N CYS A 245 -2.20 -19.89 -17.64
CA CYS A 245 -3.60 -19.44 -17.54
C CYS A 245 -4.54 -20.30 -18.41
N LYS A 246 -4.03 -20.87 -19.51
CA LYS A 246 -4.79 -21.71 -20.45
C LYS A 246 -5.12 -23.07 -19.86
N THR A 247 -4.13 -23.79 -19.33
CA THR A 247 -4.34 -25.14 -18.77
C THR A 247 -4.78 -25.10 -17.30
N GLY A 248 -4.41 -24.03 -16.59
CA GLY A 248 -4.60 -23.90 -15.14
C GLY A 248 -3.44 -24.43 -14.30
N GLU A 249 -2.39 -24.95 -14.92
CA GLU A 249 -1.19 -25.43 -14.24
C GLU A 249 -0.51 -24.30 -13.43
N GLY A 250 0.00 -24.64 -12.24
CA GLY A 250 0.72 -23.71 -11.36
C GLY A 250 -0.15 -22.70 -10.61
N LEU A 251 -1.44 -22.53 -10.95
CA LEU A 251 -2.29 -21.51 -10.33
C LEU A 251 -2.60 -21.78 -8.85
N GLN A 252 -2.71 -23.04 -8.45
CA GLN A 252 -2.89 -23.38 -7.02
C GLN A 252 -1.63 -23.06 -6.22
N GLN A 253 -0.45 -23.29 -6.78
CA GLN A 253 0.82 -22.90 -6.16
C GLN A 253 0.89 -21.37 -6.05
N LEU A 254 0.55 -20.63 -7.11
CA LEU A 254 0.52 -19.17 -7.07
C LEU A 254 -0.44 -18.65 -5.99
N LEU A 255 -1.63 -19.24 -5.87
CA LEU A 255 -2.59 -18.88 -4.83
C LEU A 255 -2.01 -19.08 -3.42
N SER A 256 -1.40 -20.23 -3.17
CA SER A 256 -0.77 -20.53 -1.88
C SER A 256 0.37 -19.55 -1.54
N VAL A 257 1.14 -19.12 -2.54
CA VAL A 257 2.19 -18.11 -2.37
C VAL A 257 1.57 -16.74 -2.03
N ILE A 258 0.50 -16.32 -2.70
CA ILE A 258 -0.19 -15.05 -2.39
C ILE A 258 -0.79 -15.05 -0.98
N GLU A 259 -1.28 -16.21 -0.51
CA GLU A 259 -1.85 -16.34 0.83
C GLU A 259 -0.79 -16.37 1.94
N THR A 260 0.49 -16.61 1.60
CA THR A 260 1.59 -16.77 2.58
C THR A 260 2.69 -15.71 2.50
N GLY A 261 2.77 -14.95 1.39
CA GLY A 261 3.81 -13.96 1.11
C GLY A 261 3.39 -12.53 1.41
#